data_AF-I8QUN7-F1
#
_entry.id   AF-I8QUN7-F1
#
_cell.length_a   1.000
_cell.length_b   1.000
_cell.length_c   1.000
_cell.angle_alpha   90.00
_cell.angle_beta   90.00
_cell.angle_gamma   90.00
#
_symmetry.space_group_name_H-M   'P 1'
#
loop_
_entity.id
_entity.type
_entity.pdbx_description
1 polymer ?
#
loop_
_entity_poly.entity_id
_entity_poly.type
_entity_poly.pdbx_seq_one_letter_code
_entity_poly.pdbx_strand_id
1 'polypeptide(L)'
;MSAFYDGLVVGLELARAALPPEEATFFNRPMSEPELIEWLCFQAYYERRAAEFIGRWLADTPEDDAFVLLARQVQDEGRHYQLLMRALDRRGVTSLDRWRPEPEWEEWIDVWYPSGADTLERIAAHNITGEIGAANAFVALRPRLPADVTATLDAILPDERFHMRLGQTVIDRHCHDGDQRARVTARVRRTFELEQAGRAAYNRRMARLGLADTTPDAPTPPLA
;
A
#
# COMPACT_ATOMS: atom_id res chain seq x y z
N MET A 1 16.24 -12.25 -13.67
CA MET A 1 15.80 -12.02 -12.29
C MET A 1 17.00 -12.17 -11.39
N SER A 2 17.32 -11.15 -10.59
CA SER A 2 18.39 -11.24 -9.61
C SER A 2 17.97 -12.10 -8.42
N ALA A 3 18.82 -13.04 -8.02
CA ALA A 3 18.62 -13.85 -6.83
C ALA A 3 18.44 -13.01 -5.54
N PHE A 4 18.93 -11.76 -5.52
CA PHE A 4 18.76 -10.86 -4.39
C PHE A 4 17.33 -10.34 -4.25
N TYR A 5 16.73 -9.82 -5.33
CA TYR A 5 15.35 -9.33 -5.31
C TYR A 5 14.37 -10.44 -4.94
N ASP A 6 14.52 -11.62 -5.57
CA ASP A 6 13.66 -12.78 -5.29
C ASP A 6 13.76 -13.19 -3.81
N GLY A 7 14.97 -13.12 -3.22
CA GLY A 7 15.18 -13.36 -1.80
C GLY A 7 14.47 -12.36 -0.87
N LEU A 8 14.37 -11.08 -1.26
CA LEU A 8 13.61 -10.08 -0.51
C LEU A 8 12.11 -10.39 -0.52
N VAL A 9 11.57 -10.73 -1.70
CA VAL A 9 10.14 -11.06 -1.86
C VAL A 9 9.78 -12.30 -1.06
N VAL A 10 10.56 -13.38 -1.19
CA VAL A 10 10.37 -14.61 -0.41
C VAL A 10 10.46 -14.32 1.09
N GLY A 11 11.40 -13.47 1.51
CA GLY A 11 11.52 -13.05 2.91
C GLY A 11 10.27 -12.35 3.43
N LEU A 12 9.68 -11.43 2.65
CA LEU A 12 8.43 -10.75 3.00
C LEU A 12 7.24 -11.71 3.05
N GLU A 13 7.14 -12.65 2.11
CA GLU A 13 6.07 -13.66 2.09
C GLU A 13 6.15 -14.56 3.34
N LEU A 14 7.35 -15.02 3.69
CA LEU A 14 7.57 -15.80 4.91
C LEU A 14 7.25 -15.00 6.17
N ALA A 15 7.69 -13.74 6.24
CA ALA A 15 7.39 -12.87 7.37
C ALA A 15 5.88 -12.64 7.53
N ARG A 16 5.15 -12.46 6.42
CA ARG A 16 3.70 -12.29 6.40
C ARG A 16 2.97 -13.58 6.79
N ALA A 17 3.44 -14.74 6.33
CA ALA A 17 2.88 -16.04 6.69
C ALA A 17 3.08 -16.40 8.17
N ALA A 18 4.09 -15.82 8.82
CA ALA A 18 4.37 -16.03 10.24
C ALA A 18 3.53 -15.14 11.18
N LEU A 19 2.75 -14.19 10.64
CA LEU A 19 1.87 -13.34 11.43
C LEU A 19 0.72 -14.13 12.05
N PRO A 20 0.26 -13.77 13.27
CA PRO A 20 -0.98 -14.30 13.82
C PRO A 20 -2.17 -14.12 12.86
N PRO A 21 -3.16 -15.04 12.83
CA PRO A 21 -4.32 -14.95 11.93
C PRO A 21 -5.06 -13.62 11.97
N GLU A 22 -5.19 -13.03 13.17
CA GLU A 22 -5.79 -11.71 13.40
C GLU A 22 -4.97 -10.53 12.83
N GLU A 23 -3.68 -10.74 12.57
CA GLU A 23 -2.75 -9.77 11.97
C GLU A 23 -2.48 -10.08 10.48
N ALA A 24 -2.78 -11.31 10.04
CA ALA A 24 -2.51 -11.81 8.70
C ALA A 24 -3.50 -11.27 7.65
N THR A 25 -4.70 -10.86 8.05
CA THR A 25 -5.72 -10.36 7.10
C THR A 25 -6.60 -9.28 7.70
N PHE A 26 -6.69 -8.13 7.01
CA PHE A 26 -7.66 -7.07 7.28
C PHE A 26 -9.12 -7.50 7.06
N PHE A 27 -9.37 -8.48 6.17
CA PHE A 27 -10.68 -8.66 5.53
C PHE A 27 -11.02 -10.14 5.36
N ASN A 28 -11.35 -10.79 6.46
CA ASN A 28 -11.88 -12.15 6.44
C ASN A 28 -13.37 -12.19 6.04
N ARG A 29 -14.07 -11.05 6.07
CA ARG A 29 -15.50 -10.89 5.73
C ARG A 29 -15.76 -9.70 4.79
N PRO A 30 -16.95 -9.60 4.20
CA PRO A 30 -17.40 -8.36 3.57
C PRO A 30 -17.41 -7.19 4.56
N MET A 31 -16.97 -6.02 4.10
CA MET A 31 -17.02 -4.78 4.87
C MET A 31 -18.46 -4.26 4.94
N SER A 32 -18.84 -3.67 6.07
CA SER A 32 -20.03 -2.81 6.11
C SER A 32 -19.79 -1.55 5.26
N GLU A 33 -20.84 -0.87 4.83
CA GLU A 33 -20.69 0.37 4.04
C GLU A 33 -19.84 1.44 4.76
N PRO A 34 -20.02 1.70 6.08
CA PRO A 34 -19.15 2.65 6.79
C PRO A 34 -17.69 2.21 6.87
N GLU A 35 -17.43 0.91 7.05
CA GLU A 35 -16.07 0.33 7.07
C GLU A 35 -15.39 0.44 5.70
N LEU A 36 -16.16 0.19 4.63
CA LEU A 36 -15.70 0.38 3.25
C LEU A 36 -15.35 1.84 2.97
N ILE A 37 -16.15 2.80 3.45
CA ILE A 37 -15.84 4.23 3.35
C ILE A 37 -14.53 4.55 4.08
N GLU A 38 -14.33 4.07 5.30
CA GLU A 38 -13.09 4.28 6.05
C GLU A 38 -11.86 3.70 5.33
N TRP A 39 -12.01 2.49 4.76
CA TRP A 39 -10.95 1.89 3.97
C TRP A 39 -10.65 2.69 2.69
N LEU A 40 -11.68 3.12 1.94
CA LEU A 40 -11.51 3.95 0.76
C LEU A 40 -10.88 5.32 1.08
N CYS A 41 -11.21 5.92 2.22
CA CYS A 41 -10.57 7.14 2.70
C CYS A 41 -9.07 6.91 2.96
N PHE A 42 -8.70 5.80 3.61
CA PHE A 42 -7.30 5.42 3.78
C PHE A 42 -6.59 5.23 2.44
N GLN A 43 -7.19 4.49 1.49
CA GLN A 43 -6.61 4.29 0.16
C GLN A 43 -6.42 5.64 -0.56
N ALA A 44 -7.45 6.49 -0.59
CA ALA A 44 -7.35 7.80 -1.24
C ALA A 44 -6.28 8.70 -0.59
N TYR A 45 -6.17 8.67 0.74
CA TYR A 45 -5.07 9.32 1.44
C TYR A 45 -3.72 8.75 0.99
N TYR A 46 -3.55 7.41 1.00
CA TYR A 46 -2.31 6.75 0.59
C TYR A 46 -1.88 7.17 -0.82
N GLU A 47 -2.75 7.03 -1.83
CA GLU A 47 -2.44 7.37 -3.22
C GLU A 47 -2.04 8.83 -3.38
N ARG A 48 -2.74 9.74 -2.68
CA ARG A 48 -2.42 11.16 -2.70
C ARG A 48 -1.03 11.42 -2.15
N ARG A 49 -0.68 10.77 -1.02
CA ARG A 49 0.62 10.93 -0.39
C ARG A 49 1.73 10.28 -1.21
N ALA A 50 1.48 9.14 -1.85
CA ALA A 50 2.39 8.47 -2.77
C ALA A 50 2.78 9.37 -3.93
N ALA A 51 1.80 9.96 -4.64
CA ALA A 51 2.07 10.93 -5.69
C ALA A 51 2.98 12.09 -5.20
N GLU A 52 2.74 12.59 -3.99
CA GLU A 52 3.48 13.72 -3.43
C GLU A 52 4.91 13.37 -3.01
N PHE A 53 5.14 12.23 -2.33
CA PHE A 53 6.49 11.88 -1.89
C PHE A 53 7.36 11.35 -3.05
N ILE A 54 6.77 10.59 -3.98
CA ILE A 54 7.49 10.13 -5.17
C ILE A 54 7.85 11.33 -6.03
N GLY A 55 6.92 12.27 -6.19
CA GLY A 55 7.18 13.53 -6.89
C GLY A 55 8.35 14.33 -6.29
N ARG A 56 8.53 14.28 -4.96
CA ARG A 56 9.70 14.91 -4.30
C ARG A 56 11.01 14.18 -4.61
N TRP A 57 11.00 12.85 -4.67
CA TRP A 57 12.20 12.07 -4.99
C TRP A 57 12.74 12.34 -6.40
N LEU A 58 11.91 12.77 -7.34
CA LEU A 58 12.34 13.05 -8.71
C LEU A 58 13.45 14.11 -8.78
N ALA A 59 13.48 15.06 -7.83
CA ALA A 59 14.45 16.15 -7.83
C ALA A 59 15.89 15.70 -7.57
N ASP A 60 16.07 14.56 -6.88
CA ASP A 60 17.37 14.06 -6.42
C ASP A 60 17.58 12.57 -6.73
N THR A 61 16.85 12.03 -7.71
CA THR A 61 17.08 10.69 -8.28
C THR A 61 18.08 10.80 -9.45
N PRO A 62 19.34 10.34 -9.31
CA PRO A 62 20.35 10.50 -10.35
C PRO A 62 20.28 9.44 -11.45
N GLU A 63 19.63 8.30 -11.23
CA GLU A 63 19.50 7.25 -12.23
C GLU A 63 18.39 7.59 -13.23
N ASP A 64 18.75 7.89 -14.48
CA ASP A 64 17.81 8.29 -15.55
C ASP A 64 16.64 7.31 -15.74
N ASP A 65 16.92 6.01 -15.64
CA ASP A 65 15.89 4.98 -15.78
C ASP A 65 14.94 4.95 -14.58
N ALA A 66 15.44 5.08 -13.36
CA ALA A 66 14.61 5.21 -12.17
C ALA A 66 13.78 6.50 -12.22
N PHE A 67 14.36 7.62 -12.64
CA PHE A 67 13.67 8.90 -12.80
C PHE A 67 12.46 8.77 -13.73
N VAL A 68 12.64 8.19 -14.92
CA VAL A 68 11.55 8.02 -15.89
C VAL A 68 10.45 7.11 -15.35
N LEU A 69 10.83 6.01 -14.70
CA LEU A 69 9.85 5.06 -14.15
C LEU A 69 9.07 5.67 -12.98
N LEU A 70 9.73 6.42 -12.08
CA LEU A 70 9.10 7.11 -10.96
C LEU A 70 8.18 8.24 -11.46
N ALA A 71 8.56 8.96 -12.51
CA ALA A 71 7.72 10.02 -13.09
C ALA A 71 6.40 9.46 -13.62
N ARG A 72 6.43 8.27 -14.22
CA ARG A 72 5.22 7.54 -14.58
C ARG A 72 4.41 7.14 -13.34
N GLN A 73 5.06 6.58 -12.32
CA GLN A 73 4.35 6.21 -11.09
C GLN A 73 3.64 7.41 -10.45
N VAL A 74 4.23 8.61 -10.39
CA VAL A 74 3.55 9.82 -9.90
C VAL A 74 2.25 10.11 -10.66
N GLN A 75 2.25 9.94 -11.98
CA GLN A 75 1.05 10.10 -12.79
C GLN A 75 -0.01 9.04 -12.42
N ASP A 76 0.43 7.79 -12.28
CA ASP A 76 -0.43 6.65 -11.96
C ASP A 76 -1.08 6.85 -10.57
N GLU A 77 -0.32 7.20 -9.52
CA GLU A 77 -0.88 7.47 -8.18
C GLU A 77 -1.86 8.66 -8.16
N GLY A 78 -1.54 9.71 -8.93
CA GLY A 78 -2.45 10.85 -9.10
C GLY A 78 -3.79 10.43 -9.72
N ARG A 79 -3.77 9.48 -10.66
CA ARG A 79 -4.96 8.88 -11.27
C ARG A 79 -5.68 7.95 -10.29
N HIS A 80 -4.96 7.13 -9.53
CA HIS A 80 -5.52 6.23 -8.51
C HIS A 80 -6.31 7.01 -7.46
N TYR A 81 -5.73 8.09 -6.94
CA TYR A 81 -6.42 9.01 -6.04
C TYR A 81 -7.76 9.49 -6.61
N GLN A 82 -7.79 9.93 -7.87
CA GLN A 82 -9.02 10.39 -8.51
C GLN A 82 -10.06 9.27 -8.64
N LEU A 83 -9.65 8.04 -8.97
CA LEU A 83 -10.56 6.91 -9.08
C LEU A 83 -11.18 6.55 -7.72
N LEU A 84 -10.39 6.57 -6.65
CA LEU A 84 -10.85 6.32 -5.29
C LEU A 84 -11.77 7.45 -4.79
N MET A 85 -11.44 8.71 -5.06
CA MET A 85 -12.31 9.84 -4.74
C MET A 85 -13.65 9.76 -5.46
N ARG A 86 -13.70 9.26 -6.71
CA ARG A 86 -14.99 8.99 -7.41
C ARG A 86 -15.77 7.85 -6.76
N ALA A 87 -15.08 6.83 -6.23
CA ALA A 87 -15.74 5.74 -5.50
C ALA A 87 -16.32 6.23 -4.15
N LEU A 88 -15.63 7.16 -3.48
CA LEU A 88 -16.08 7.85 -2.27
C LEU A 88 -17.24 8.80 -2.55
N ASP A 89 -17.20 9.54 -3.66
CA ASP A 89 -18.26 10.49 -4.05
C ASP A 89 -19.60 9.78 -4.28
N ARG A 90 -19.58 8.59 -4.92
CA ARG A 90 -20.77 7.72 -5.03
C ARG A 90 -21.38 7.31 -3.68
N ARG A 91 -20.63 7.43 -2.60
CA ARG A 91 -21.01 7.12 -1.21
C ARG A 91 -21.25 8.39 -0.38
N GLY A 92 -21.28 9.56 -1.02
CA GLY A 92 -21.52 10.85 -0.37
C GLY A 92 -20.30 11.49 0.30
N VAL A 93 -19.10 10.94 0.09
CA VAL A 93 -17.84 11.51 0.62
C VAL A 93 -17.10 12.24 -0.49
N THR A 94 -17.20 13.57 -0.49
CA THR A 94 -16.64 14.42 -1.56
C THR A 94 -15.28 15.03 -1.23
N SER A 95 -14.85 14.98 0.03
CA SER A 95 -13.51 15.41 0.46
C SER A 95 -13.03 14.62 1.69
N LEU A 96 -11.71 14.62 1.90
CA LEU A 96 -11.07 14.02 3.07
C LEU A 96 -10.79 15.05 4.19
N ASP A 97 -11.29 16.28 4.09
CA ASP A 97 -10.92 17.39 5.01
C ASP A 97 -11.24 17.12 6.48
N ARG A 98 -12.18 16.20 6.75
CA ARG A 98 -12.58 15.77 8.09
C ARG A 98 -12.06 14.39 8.46
N TRP A 99 -11.51 13.65 7.50
CA TRP A 99 -10.85 12.39 7.76
C TRP A 99 -9.41 12.68 8.23
N ARG A 100 -8.94 11.92 9.22
CA ARG A 100 -7.59 12.07 9.76
C ARG A 100 -6.93 10.71 9.80
N PRO A 101 -5.69 10.59 9.31
CA PRO A 101 -4.94 9.36 9.41
C PRO A 101 -4.65 9.04 10.89
N GLU A 102 -4.45 7.76 11.19
CA GLU A 102 -3.91 7.34 12.47
C GLU A 102 -2.41 7.71 12.56
N PRO A 103 -1.86 7.95 13.76
CA PRO A 103 -0.46 8.32 13.93
C PRO A 103 0.52 7.32 13.30
N GLU A 104 0.21 6.01 13.32
CA GLU A 104 1.02 4.99 12.66
C GLU A 104 1.03 5.11 11.13
N TRP A 105 -0.07 5.59 10.54
CA TRP A 105 -0.11 5.87 9.11
C TRP A 105 0.67 7.13 8.77
N GLU A 106 0.64 8.16 9.61
CA GLU A 106 1.48 9.35 9.42
C GLU A 106 2.97 8.98 9.53
N GLU A 107 3.37 8.23 10.56
CA GLU A 107 4.76 7.76 10.71
C GLU A 107 5.20 6.91 9.51
N TRP A 108 4.34 6.02 9.03
CA TRP A 108 4.67 5.15 7.91
C TRP A 108 4.68 5.90 6.55
N ILE A 109 3.63 6.65 6.25
CA ILE A 109 3.37 7.20 4.93
C ILE A 109 3.92 8.62 4.78
N ASP A 110 3.82 9.44 5.83
CA ASP A 110 4.22 10.85 5.78
C ASP A 110 5.64 11.10 6.26
N VAL A 111 6.20 10.20 7.07
CA VAL A 111 7.56 10.32 7.60
C VAL A 111 8.50 9.29 6.97
N TRP A 112 8.16 8.00 7.07
CA TRP A 112 9.06 6.93 6.65
C TRP A 112 9.22 6.82 5.14
N TYR A 113 8.14 6.77 4.35
CA TYR A 113 8.29 6.68 2.89
C TYR A 113 9.07 7.85 2.30
N PRO A 114 8.77 9.12 2.61
CA PRO A 114 9.54 10.23 2.06
C PRO A 114 11.01 10.20 2.47
N SER A 115 11.33 9.51 3.57
CA SER A 115 12.71 9.32 4.02
C SER A 115 13.42 8.24 3.21
N GLY A 116 14.74 8.34 3.13
CA GLY A 116 15.59 7.44 2.36
C GLY A 116 16.73 8.24 1.76
N ALA A 117 17.96 7.80 2.04
CA ALA A 117 19.15 8.55 1.69
C ALA A 117 19.44 8.56 0.18
N ASP A 118 19.00 7.52 -0.52
CA ASP A 118 19.21 7.29 -1.94
C ASP A 118 18.00 6.64 -2.61
N THR A 119 18.06 6.50 -3.94
CA THR A 119 17.02 5.86 -4.75
C THR A 119 16.73 4.43 -4.27
N LEU A 120 17.76 3.66 -3.92
CA LEU A 120 17.61 2.26 -3.51
C LEU A 120 16.81 2.13 -2.22
N GLU A 121 17.05 2.98 -1.21
CA GLU A 121 16.28 2.97 0.03
C GLU A 121 14.82 3.36 -0.19
N ARG A 122 14.54 4.33 -1.06
CA ARG A 122 13.16 4.77 -1.37
C ARG A 122 12.38 3.68 -2.09
N ILE A 123 13.01 3.07 -3.10
CA ILE A 123 12.47 1.92 -3.85
C ILE A 123 12.26 0.71 -2.95
N ALA A 124 13.22 0.41 -2.06
CA ALA A 124 13.11 -0.70 -1.13
C ALA A 124 11.92 -0.54 -0.17
N ALA A 125 11.67 0.68 0.30
CA ALA A 125 10.53 0.96 1.14
C ALA A 125 9.21 0.84 0.35
N HIS A 126 9.03 1.65 -0.68
CA HIS A 126 7.74 1.75 -1.34
C HIS A 126 7.49 0.61 -2.35
N ASN A 127 8.31 0.53 -3.40
CA ASN A 127 8.08 -0.34 -4.55
C ASN A 127 8.24 -1.84 -4.28
N ILE A 128 8.99 -2.21 -3.24
CA ILE A 128 9.12 -3.61 -2.84
C ILE A 128 8.13 -3.94 -1.73
N THR A 129 8.14 -3.21 -0.61
CA THR A 129 7.32 -3.61 0.53
C THR A 129 5.89 -3.11 0.41
N GLY A 130 5.72 -1.80 0.18
CA GLY A 130 4.41 -1.15 0.07
C GLY A 130 3.56 -1.73 -1.06
N GLU A 131 4.08 -1.74 -2.30
CA GLU A 131 3.32 -2.16 -3.48
C GLU A 131 2.94 -3.63 -3.47
N ILE A 132 3.87 -4.51 -3.05
CA ILE A 132 3.57 -5.93 -2.91
C ILE A 132 2.48 -6.14 -1.85
N GLY A 133 2.57 -5.41 -0.73
CA GLY A 133 1.56 -5.44 0.32
C GLY A 133 0.19 -4.98 -0.15
N ALA A 134 0.13 -3.86 -0.89
CA ALA A 134 -1.09 -3.28 -1.44
C ALA A 134 -1.74 -4.20 -2.49
N ALA A 135 -0.96 -4.66 -3.48
CA ALA A 135 -1.45 -5.54 -4.53
C ALA A 135 -2.00 -6.87 -3.97
N ASN A 136 -1.30 -7.47 -2.99
CA ASN A 136 -1.78 -8.68 -2.32
C ASN A 136 -3.08 -8.42 -1.54
N ALA A 137 -3.20 -7.27 -0.88
CA ALA A 137 -4.41 -6.89 -0.17
C ALA A 137 -5.59 -6.71 -1.13
N PHE A 138 -5.40 -6.03 -2.27
CA PHE A 138 -6.44 -5.85 -3.30
C PHE A 138 -6.92 -7.19 -3.85
N VAL A 139 -6.01 -8.11 -4.18
CA VAL A 139 -6.38 -9.45 -4.68
C VAL A 139 -7.18 -10.22 -3.64
N ALA A 140 -6.78 -10.19 -2.37
CA ALA A 140 -7.49 -10.86 -1.28
C ALA A 140 -8.88 -10.26 -1.03
N LEU A 141 -9.01 -8.94 -1.17
CA LEU A 141 -10.25 -8.19 -0.97
C LEU A 141 -11.26 -8.35 -2.09
N ARG A 142 -10.77 -8.45 -3.33
CA ARG A 142 -11.58 -8.39 -4.55
C ARG A 142 -12.88 -9.21 -4.51
N PRO A 143 -12.92 -10.45 -3.98
CA PRO A 143 -14.16 -11.25 -3.94
C PRO A 143 -15.24 -10.70 -3.00
N ARG A 144 -14.91 -9.74 -2.14
CA ARG A 144 -15.75 -9.25 -1.03
C ARG A 144 -16.17 -7.79 -1.22
N LEU A 145 -15.77 -7.16 -2.32
CA LEU A 145 -16.05 -5.75 -2.59
C LEU A 145 -17.29 -5.57 -3.46
N PRO A 146 -18.03 -4.46 -3.30
CA PRO A 146 -19.08 -4.08 -4.26
C PRO A 146 -18.52 -3.96 -5.68
N ALA A 147 -19.39 -4.17 -6.68
CA ALA A 147 -18.99 -4.19 -8.08
C ALA A 147 -18.33 -2.86 -8.53
N ASP A 148 -18.80 -1.72 -8.04
CA ASP A 148 -18.26 -0.42 -8.41
C ASP A 148 -16.84 -0.18 -7.85
N VAL A 149 -16.56 -0.67 -6.64
CA VAL A 149 -15.22 -0.61 -6.03
C VAL A 149 -14.29 -1.63 -6.69
N THR A 150 -14.80 -2.82 -7.00
CA THR A 150 -14.06 -3.83 -7.76
C THR A 150 -13.61 -3.26 -9.11
N ALA A 151 -14.48 -2.56 -9.83
CA ALA A 151 -14.13 -1.91 -11.09
C ALA A 151 -13.07 -0.81 -10.91
N THR A 152 -13.13 -0.05 -9.81
CA THR A 152 -12.07 0.91 -9.45
C THR A 152 -10.73 0.20 -9.25
N LEU A 153 -10.68 -0.89 -8.48
CA LEU A 153 -9.42 -1.61 -8.23
C LEU A 153 -8.90 -2.33 -9.48
N ASP A 154 -9.78 -2.87 -10.32
CA ASP A 154 -9.40 -3.49 -11.59
C ASP A 154 -8.74 -2.47 -12.54
N ALA A 155 -9.10 -1.19 -12.44
CA ALA A 155 -8.48 -0.11 -13.19
C ALA A 155 -7.10 0.31 -12.62
N ILE A 156 -6.85 0.08 -11.33
CA ILE A 156 -5.61 0.44 -10.61
C ILE A 156 -4.57 -0.69 -10.71
N LEU A 157 -5.00 -1.95 -10.55
CA LEU A 157 -4.12 -3.12 -10.43
C LEU A 157 -3.06 -3.31 -11.55
N PRO A 158 -3.33 -2.97 -12.84
CA PRO A 158 -2.30 -3.03 -13.88
C PRO A 158 -1.10 -2.12 -13.62
N ASP A 159 -1.34 -0.96 -13.02
CA ASP A 159 -0.32 0.03 -12.68
C ASP A 159 0.47 -0.43 -11.44
N GLU A 160 -0.17 -1.04 -10.44
CA GLU A 160 0.55 -1.65 -9.31
C GLU A 160 1.51 -2.75 -9.73
N ARG A 161 1.11 -3.56 -10.71
CA ARG A 161 2.03 -4.56 -11.30
C ARG A 161 3.20 -3.89 -12.01
N PHE A 162 3.02 -2.69 -12.55
CA PHE A 162 4.12 -1.90 -13.09
C PHE A 162 5.00 -1.34 -11.96
N HIS A 163 4.43 -0.80 -10.87
CA HIS A 163 5.18 -0.29 -9.72
C HIS A 163 6.05 -1.37 -9.05
N MET A 164 5.55 -2.60 -8.95
CA MET A 164 6.33 -3.74 -8.48
C MET A 164 7.52 -4.05 -9.42
N ARG A 165 7.29 -4.05 -10.74
CA ARG A 165 8.35 -4.29 -11.74
C ARG A 165 9.36 -3.15 -11.78
N LEU A 166 8.95 -1.92 -11.52
CA LEU A 166 9.85 -0.78 -11.35
C LEU A 166 10.84 -1.07 -10.23
N GLY A 167 10.34 -1.47 -9.06
CA GLY A 167 11.20 -1.79 -7.90
C GLY A 167 12.20 -2.89 -8.22
N GLN A 168 11.74 -3.97 -8.88
CA GLN A 168 12.63 -5.03 -9.36
C GLN A 168 13.69 -4.51 -10.33
N THR A 169 13.29 -3.70 -11.31
CA THR A 169 14.19 -3.18 -12.34
C THR A 169 15.30 -2.33 -11.74
N VAL A 170 14.96 -1.45 -10.78
CA VAL A 170 15.94 -0.57 -10.13
C VAL A 170 16.90 -1.37 -9.25
N ILE A 171 16.41 -2.34 -8.46
CA ILE A 171 17.28 -3.20 -7.65
C ILE A 171 18.23 -4.02 -8.52
N ASP A 172 17.72 -4.66 -9.58
CA ASP A 172 18.53 -5.50 -10.46
C ASP A 172 19.64 -4.70 -11.17
N ARG A 173 19.38 -3.41 -11.47
CA ARG A 173 20.31 -2.55 -12.22
C ARG A 173 21.30 -1.80 -11.37
N HIS A 174 20.94 -1.42 -10.13
CA HIS A 174 21.71 -0.45 -9.35
C HIS A 174 22.19 -0.96 -7.98
N CYS A 175 21.72 -2.13 -7.53
CA CYS A 175 22.16 -2.75 -6.28
C CYS A 175 23.29 -3.76 -6.50
N HIS A 176 24.53 -3.26 -6.50
CA HIS A 176 25.73 -3.99 -6.92
C HIS A 176 26.51 -4.65 -5.78
N ASP A 177 26.62 -3.99 -4.62
CA ASP A 177 27.51 -4.42 -3.54
C ASP A 177 26.78 -4.88 -2.26
N GLY A 178 27.56 -5.42 -1.32
CA GLY A 178 27.03 -5.97 -0.08
C GLY A 178 26.41 -4.91 0.85
N ASP A 179 26.94 -3.70 0.86
CA ASP A 179 26.46 -2.63 1.74
C ASP A 179 25.12 -2.09 1.25
N GLN A 180 24.98 -1.91 -0.07
CA GLN A 180 23.70 -1.56 -0.69
C GLN A 180 22.63 -2.62 -0.39
N ARG A 181 22.96 -3.91 -0.55
CA ARG A 181 22.03 -5.01 -0.25
C ARG A 181 21.63 -5.05 1.21
N ALA A 182 22.57 -4.80 2.13
CA ALA A 182 22.28 -4.73 3.56
C ALA A 182 21.31 -3.58 3.89
N ARG A 183 21.54 -2.38 3.33
CA ARG A 183 20.64 -1.23 3.52
C ARG A 183 19.25 -1.49 2.94
N VAL A 184 19.16 -2.01 1.72
CA VAL A 184 17.88 -2.39 1.08
C VAL A 184 17.13 -3.42 1.93
N THR A 185 17.81 -4.46 2.41
CA THR A 185 17.19 -5.50 3.26
C THR A 185 16.67 -4.92 4.57
N ALA A 186 17.46 -4.09 5.24
CA ALA A 186 17.05 -3.43 6.47
C ALA A 186 15.83 -2.51 6.25
N ARG A 187 15.82 -1.80 5.12
CA ARG A 187 14.73 -0.90 4.73
C ARG A 187 13.44 -1.64 4.44
N VAL A 188 13.51 -2.76 3.71
CA VAL A 188 12.38 -3.66 3.46
C VAL A 188 11.80 -4.16 4.79
N ARG A 189 12.64 -4.68 5.69
CA ARG A 189 12.20 -5.19 6.98
C ARG A 189 11.51 -4.11 7.82
N ARG A 190 12.12 -2.92 7.92
CA ARG A 190 11.55 -1.82 8.71
C ARG A 190 10.22 -1.35 8.13
N THR A 191 10.11 -1.30 6.80
CA THR A 191 8.86 -0.94 6.15
C THR A 191 7.76 -1.95 6.45
N PHE A 192 8.08 -3.24 6.46
CA PHE A 192 7.12 -4.27 6.82
C PHE A 192 6.64 -4.11 8.28
N GLU A 193 7.54 -3.82 9.23
CA GLU A 193 7.15 -3.53 10.62
C GLU A 193 6.17 -2.35 10.73
N LEU A 194 6.39 -1.29 9.93
CA LEU A 194 5.51 -0.12 9.90
C LEU A 194 4.16 -0.42 9.23
N GLU A 195 4.15 -1.20 8.15
CA GLU A 195 2.92 -1.72 7.53
C GLU A 195 2.10 -2.49 8.58
N GLN A 196 2.74 -3.37 9.36
CA GLN A 196 2.06 -4.13 10.42
C GLN A 196 1.51 -3.22 11.54
N ALA A 197 2.26 -2.20 11.96
CA ALA A 197 1.76 -1.22 12.90
C ALA A 197 0.55 -0.44 12.35
N GLY A 198 0.59 -0.07 11.07
CA GLY A 198 -0.53 0.56 10.35
C GLY A 198 -1.76 -0.35 10.27
N ARG A 199 -1.57 -1.65 10.07
CA ARG A 199 -2.65 -2.66 10.12
C ARG A 199 -3.29 -2.72 11.50
N ALA A 200 -2.48 -2.81 12.55
CA ALA A 200 -2.99 -2.79 13.92
C ALA A 200 -3.75 -1.49 14.24
N ALA A 201 -3.28 -0.34 13.73
CA ALA A 201 -3.95 0.95 13.90
C ALA A 201 -5.33 0.98 13.23
N TYR A 202 -5.47 0.42 12.03
CA TYR A 202 -6.76 0.27 11.37
C TYR A 202 -7.75 -0.55 12.20
N ASN A 203 -7.33 -1.72 12.70
CA ASN A 203 -8.19 -2.57 13.51
C ASN A 203 -8.67 -1.85 14.77
N ARG A 204 -7.78 -1.11 15.44
CA ARG A 204 -8.16 -0.27 16.59
C ARG A 204 -9.11 0.85 16.19
N ARG A 205 -8.91 1.49 15.04
CA ARG A 205 -9.81 2.52 14.51
C ARG A 205 -11.20 1.95 14.27
N MET A 206 -11.31 0.81 13.61
CA MET A 206 -12.61 0.15 13.37
C MET A 206 -13.31 -0.16 14.69
N ALA A 207 -12.57 -0.64 15.71
CA ALA A 207 -13.13 -0.88 17.03
C ALA A 207 -13.66 0.39 17.71
N ARG A 208 -12.90 1.50 17.67
CA ARG A 208 -13.34 2.79 18.23
C ARG A 208 -14.57 3.35 17.53
N LEU A 209 -14.71 3.10 16.23
CA LEU A 209 -15.88 3.53 15.44
C LEU A 209 -17.09 2.59 15.62
N GLY A 210 -16.96 1.49 16.38
CA GLY A 210 -18.01 0.48 16.49
C GLY A 210 -18.22 -0.32 15.20
N LEU A 211 -17.23 -0.33 14.31
CA LEU A 211 -17.21 -1.04 13.04
C LEU A 211 -16.39 -2.33 13.10
N ALA A 212 -15.67 -2.57 14.21
CA ALA A 212 -15.03 -3.86 14.45
C ALA A 212 -16.07 -4.96 14.65
N ASP A 213 -15.64 -6.19 14.39
CA ASP A 213 -16.42 -7.40 14.54
C ASP A 213 -17.17 -7.44 15.88
N THR A 214 -18.49 -7.24 15.83
CA THR A 214 -19.36 -7.47 17.01
C THR A 214 -19.94 -8.88 17.02
N THR A 215 -19.74 -9.68 15.96
CA THR A 215 -20.14 -11.10 15.92
C THR A 215 -19.31 -11.92 14.92
N PRO A 216 -18.52 -12.91 15.37
CA PRO A 216 -17.83 -13.87 14.50
C PRO A 216 -18.77 -14.72 13.62
N ASP A 217 -20.06 -14.80 13.98
CA ASP A 217 -21.07 -15.67 13.37
C ASP A 217 -22.19 -14.92 12.63
N ALA A 218 -22.03 -13.62 12.34
CA ALA A 218 -23.05 -12.90 11.59
C ALA A 218 -23.15 -13.49 10.17
N PRO A 219 -24.32 -14.03 9.75
CA PRO A 219 -24.46 -14.60 8.43
C PRO A 219 -24.18 -13.54 7.37
N THR A 220 -23.35 -13.90 6.40
CA THR A 220 -23.11 -13.07 5.21
C THR A 220 -24.47 -12.84 4.52
N PRO A 221 -24.95 -11.59 4.39
CA PRO A 221 -26.17 -11.34 3.65
C PRO A 221 -25.97 -11.82 2.21
N PRO A 222 -26.98 -12.47 1.59
CA PRO A 222 -26.89 -12.81 0.19
C PRO A 222 -26.71 -11.52 -0.63
N LEU A 223 -25.85 -11.60 -1.65
CA LEU A 223 -25.67 -10.53 -2.63
C LEU A 223 -27.04 -10.24 -3.27
N ALA A 224 -27.48 -8.99 -3.18
CA ALA A 224 -28.62 -8.46 -3.95
C ALA A 224 -28.18 -8.11 -5.37
#